data_AF-A0A518DZD8-F1
#
_entry.id   AF-A0A518DZD8-F1
#
_cell.length_a   1.000
_cell.length_b   1.000
_cell.length_c   1.000
_cell.angle_alpha   90.00
_cell.angle_beta   90.00
_cell.angle_gamma   90.00
#
_symmetry.space_group_name_H-M   'P 1'
#
loop_
_entity.id
_entity.type
_entity.pdbx_description
1 polymer ?
#
loop_
_entity_poly.entity_id
_entity_poly.type
_entity_poly.pdbx_seq_one_letter_code
_entity_poly.pdbx_strand_id
1 'polypeptide(L)'
;MRCGPRIAWSLVLGAAFLSLPGAASADTFRLKNGGEVQGEWINRNQTASTGYLVRTWSGMKITLPADSVAERLSERPAEREYENLAPQAPDTVEGQWSMAQWCRRQQLTRQRKTHLARILELEPDHPEARAALGYSQVGGEWKVRVDWRKEQGYVYYKRRWRLAQEVELMQRRESQEQIARDWYDLILRHREALTPATAMAFRNQVLEIRDPNAVMGLTSLLMQEPDRRVKYLYLEALRNINTPASALAMVVVSLNDPDIEVFHEALAQLAEIDHAEVAAAYQQGLQNKNNVRVNRSGIALGQLGGSQTIEPLIEALVTTHVLVLKPPSDGSDDGVTTLFTNGPTNGLCQTPTKNFAGMTAGNQTKIIPQRVANPEVLAALVRLSGGYNFGYDQHAWRTWQEAEKQRHAAQTSLRP
;
A
#
# COMPACT_ATOMS: atom_id res chain seq x y z
N MET A 1 52.92 -2.31 -63.63
CA MET A 1 51.93 -1.83 -64.61
C MET A 1 51.29 -3.02 -65.31
N ARG A 2 49.98 -2.92 -65.58
CA ARG A 2 49.06 -3.87 -66.24
C ARG A 2 48.43 -4.90 -65.28
N CYS A 3 47.21 -4.59 -64.79
CA CYS A 3 45.89 -4.90 -65.39
C CYS A 3 45.43 -6.31 -64.96
N GLY A 4 44.28 -6.57 -64.32
CA GLY A 4 43.13 -5.77 -63.88
C GLY A 4 42.22 -6.69 -63.02
N PRO A 5 41.16 -6.18 -62.37
CA PRO A 5 40.34 -6.98 -61.47
C PRO A 5 39.24 -7.72 -62.25
N ARG A 6 38.98 -9.00 -61.91
CA ARG A 6 37.74 -9.68 -62.27
C ARG A 6 37.07 -10.22 -61.01
N ILE A 7 35.98 -9.55 -60.72
CA ILE A 7 34.94 -9.79 -59.73
C ILE A 7 34.46 -11.24 -59.79
N ALA A 8 34.64 -12.00 -58.71
CA ALA A 8 33.99 -13.29 -58.49
C ALA A 8 32.83 -13.06 -57.51
N TRP A 9 31.59 -13.17 -57.98
CA TRP A 9 30.40 -13.09 -57.14
C TRP A 9 30.32 -14.33 -56.26
N SER A 10 30.50 -14.12 -54.96
CA SER A 10 30.21 -15.10 -53.92
C SER A 10 28.70 -15.12 -53.69
N LEU A 11 28.00 -16.09 -54.31
CA LEU A 11 26.61 -16.36 -53.98
C LEU A 11 26.58 -17.20 -52.69
N VAL A 12 26.34 -16.51 -51.58
CA VAL A 12 25.99 -17.09 -50.28
C VAL A 12 24.61 -17.75 -50.41
N LEU A 13 24.55 -19.08 -50.49
CA LEU A 13 23.31 -19.79 -50.25
C LEU A 13 23.10 -19.88 -48.73
N GLY A 14 22.28 -18.98 -48.21
CA GLY A 14 21.72 -19.09 -46.87
C GLY A 14 20.89 -20.37 -46.79
N ALA A 15 21.30 -21.28 -45.91
CA ALA A 15 20.45 -22.38 -45.47
C ALA A 15 19.29 -21.78 -44.68
N ALA A 16 18.19 -21.49 -45.40
CA ALA A 16 16.92 -21.16 -44.79
C ALA A 16 16.50 -22.36 -43.93
N PHE A 17 16.57 -22.18 -42.61
CA PHE A 17 15.89 -23.01 -41.64
C PHE A 17 14.42 -23.06 -42.04
N LEU A 18 14.01 -24.14 -42.69
CA LEU A 18 12.62 -24.53 -42.84
C LEU A 18 12.09 -24.81 -41.44
N SER A 19 11.56 -23.77 -40.81
CA SER A 19 10.68 -23.87 -39.66
C SER A 19 9.51 -24.77 -40.06
N LEU A 20 9.51 -26.01 -39.57
CA LEU A 20 8.33 -26.86 -39.67
C LEU A 20 7.15 -26.11 -39.01
N PRO A 21 6.02 -25.93 -39.71
CA PRO A 21 4.83 -25.38 -39.09
C PRO A 21 4.39 -26.33 -37.99
N GLY A 22 4.26 -25.82 -36.77
CA GLY A 22 3.73 -26.58 -35.64
C GLY A 22 2.38 -27.18 -36.01
N ALA A 23 2.20 -28.47 -35.74
CA ALA A 23 0.93 -29.15 -35.93
C ALA A 23 -0.16 -28.40 -35.15
N ALA A 24 -1.03 -27.69 -35.88
CA ALA A 24 -2.16 -26.99 -35.30
C ALA A 24 -3.14 -28.02 -34.72
N SER A 25 -3.52 -27.83 -33.45
CA SER A 25 -4.50 -28.64 -32.74
C SER A 25 -5.82 -28.66 -33.52
N ALA A 26 -6.22 -29.82 -34.05
CA ALA A 26 -7.50 -30.00 -34.72
C ALA A 26 -8.53 -30.50 -33.69
N ASP A 27 -9.61 -29.73 -33.49
CA ASP A 27 -10.80 -30.20 -32.79
C ASP A 27 -11.65 -31.02 -33.77
N THR A 28 -12.26 -32.10 -33.27
CA THR A 28 -13.18 -32.95 -34.03
C THR A 28 -14.61 -32.70 -33.54
N PHE A 29 -15.49 -32.35 -34.48
CA PHE A 29 -16.90 -32.11 -34.24
C PHE A 29 -17.71 -33.22 -34.89
N ARG A 30 -18.33 -34.08 -34.07
CA ARG A 30 -19.30 -35.07 -34.54
C ARG A 30 -20.68 -34.45 -34.59
N LEU A 31 -21.32 -34.53 -35.73
CA LEU A 31 -22.65 -34.01 -35.99
C LEU A 31 -23.71 -35.07 -35.70
N LYS A 32 -24.93 -34.63 -35.32
CA LYS A 32 -26.06 -35.55 -35.03
C LYS A 32 -26.49 -36.39 -36.23
N ASN A 33 -26.14 -35.97 -37.44
CA ASN A 33 -26.38 -36.71 -38.68
C ASN A 33 -25.29 -37.76 -38.99
N GLY A 34 -24.34 -37.99 -38.07
CA GLY A 34 -23.26 -38.96 -38.23
C GLY A 34 -22.03 -38.44 -38.99
N GLY A 35 -22.04 -37.18 -39.46
CA GLY A 35 -20.88 -36.55 -40.10
C GLY A 35 -19.81 -36.09 -39.10
N GLU A 36 -18.55 -36.06 -39.51
CA GLU A 36 -17.43 -35.57 -38.72
C GLU A 36 -16.74 -34.39 -39.40
N VAL A 37 -16.47 -33.33 -38.64
CA VAL A 37 -15.77 -32.14 -39.10
C VAL A 37 -14.52 -31.94 -38.26
N GLN A 38 -13.36 -31.87 -38.91
CA GLN A 38 -12.08 -31.63 -38.25
C GLN A 38 -11.54 -30.25 -38.59
N GLY A 39 -11.14 -29.49 -37.57
CA GLY A 39 -10.54 -28.17 -37.75
C GLY A 39 -10.29 -27.40 -36.46
N GLU A 40 -9.69 -26.23 -36.58
CA GLU A 40 -9.41 -25.36 -35.45
C GLU A 40 -10.63 -24.51 -35.09
N TRP A 41 -11.07 -24.57 -33.83
CA TRP A 41 -12.16 -23.73 -33.35
C TRP A 41 -11.69 -22.30 -33.05
N ILE A 42 -12.19 -21.35 -33.85
CA ILE A 42 -11.74 -19.94 -33.81
C ILE A 42 -12.45 -19.14 -32.71
N ASN A 43 -13.75 -19.32 -32.51
CA ASN A 43 -14.53 -18.53 -31.53
C ASN A 43 -14.62 -19.19 -30.15
N ARG A 44 -13.51 -19.76 -29.66
CA ARG A 44 -13.39 -20.43 -28.34
C ARG A 44 -13.77 -19.55 -27.14
N ASN A 45 -13.62 -18.23 -27.27
CA ASN A 45 -13.88 -17.28 -26.19
C ASN A 45 -15.35 -16.79 -26.14
N GLN A 46 -16.22 -17.28 -27.04
CA GLN A 46 -17.63 -16.94 -27.09
C GLN A 46 -18.49 -18.12 -26.59
N THR A 47 -19.72 -17.83 -26.15
CA THR A 47 -20.64 -18.84 -25.62
C THR A 47 -21.04 -19.84 -26.70
N ALA A 48 -21.20 -21.12 -26.35
CA ALA A 48 -21.54 -22.19 -27.29
C ALA A 48 -22.89 -21.98 -28.03
N SER A 49 -23.78 -21.13 -27.52
CA SER A 49 -25.06 -20.77 -28.16
C SER A 49 -24.92 -20.00 -29.48
N THR A 50 -23.74 -19.42 -29.74
CA THR A 50 -23.45 -18.66 -30.97
C THR A 50 -23.01 -19.53 -32.15
N GLY A 51 -22.89 -20.85 -31.96
CA GLY A 51 -22.37 -21.79 -32.96
C GLY A 51 -20.83 -21.84 -33.00
N TYR A 52 -20.29 -22.91 -33.58
CA TYR A 52 -18.85 -23.18 -33.64
C TYR A 52 -18.28 -22.72 -34.98
N LEU A 53 -17.41 -21.72 -34.98
CA LEU A 53 -16.64 -21.29 -36.15
C LEU A 53 -15.37 -22.14 -36.25
N VAL A 54 -15.34 -23.07 -37.19
CA VAL A 54 -14.27 -24.05 -37.37
C VAL A 54 -13.49 -23.74 -38.64
N ARG A 55 -12.16 -23.64 -38.54
CA ARG A 55 -11.26 -23.57 -39.69
C ARG A 55 -10.76 -24.97 -40.04
N THR A 56 -11.19 -25.50 -41.19
CA THR A 56 -10.72 -26.79 -41.68
C THR A 56 -9.27 -26.71 -42.15
N TRP A 57 -8.64 -27.87 -42.34
CA TRP A 57 -7.26 -27.99 -42.85
C TRP A 57 -7.07 -27.38 -44.25
N SER A 58 -8.13 -27.27 -45.04
CA SER A 58 -8.13 -26.58 -46.35
C SER A 58 -8.17 -25.05 -46.23
N GLY A 59 -8.20 -24.51 -45.01
CA GLY A 59 -8.30 -23.08 -44.73
C GLY A 59 -9.72 -22.51 -44.80
N MET A 60 -10.72 -23.34 -45.13
CA MET A 60 -12.12 -22.95 -45.19
C MET A 60 -12.70 -22.75 -43.78
N LYS A 61 -13.41 -21.64 -43.57
CA LYS A 61 -14.11 -21.36 -42.32
C LYS A 61 -15.56 -21.79 -42.46
N ILE A 62 -15.99 -22.70 -41.60
CA ILE A 62 -17.36 -23.19 -41.55
C ILE A 62 -17.98 -22.90 -40.18
N THR A 63 -19.28 -22.59 -40.17
CA THR A 63 -20.02 -22.35 -38.93
C THR A 63 -20.94 -23.53 -38.69
N LEU A 64 -20.71 -24.26 -37.59
CA LEU A 64 -21.56 -25.35 -37.15
C LEU A 64 -22.58 -24.84 -36.13
N PRO A 65 -23.88 -24.94 -36.39
CA PRO A 65 -24.91 -24.65 -35.39
C PRO A 65 -24.69 -25.48 -34.11
N ALA A 66 -24.91 -24.88 -32.95
CA ALA A 66 -24.73 -25.56 -31.66
C ALA A 66 -25.59 -26.84 -31.58
N ASP A 67 -26.81 -26.78 -32.12
CA ASP A 67 -27.78 -27.87 -32.10
C ASP A 67 -27.41 -29.03 -33.03
N SER A 68 -26.57 -28.80 -34.04
CA SER A 68 -26.16 -29.84 -34.99
C SER A 68 -24.98 -30.68 -34.51
N VAL A 69 -24.22 -30.20 -33.51
CA VAL A 69 -23.07 -30.91 -32.95
C VAL A 69 -23.57 -31.87 -31.86
N ALA A 70 -23.35 -33.16 -32.06
CA ALA A 70 -23.68 -34.21 -31.10
C ALA A 70 -22.60 -34.33 -30.01
N GLU A 71 -21.33 -34.29 -30.42
CA GLU A 71 -20.19 -34.48 -29.54
C GLU A 71 -19.00 -33.67 -30.07
N ARG A 72 -18.31 -32.96 -29.17
CA ARG A 72 -17.08 -32.21 -29.47
C ARG A 72 -15.92 -32.91 -28.80
N LEU A 73 -15.03 -33.49 -29.59
CA LEU A 73 -13.78 -34.07 -29.14
C LEU A 73 -12.67 -33.02 -29.32
N SER A 74 -12.33 -32.33 -28.23
CA SER A 74 -11.23 -31.36 -28.23
C SER A 74 -9.94 -32.12 -27.95
N GLU A 75 -9.41 -32.78 -28.96
CA GLU A 75 -8.19 -33.56 -28.80
C GLU A 75 -6.99 -32.62 -28.84
N ARG A 76 -6.67 -32.06 -27.67
CA ARG A 76 -5.31 -31.59 -27.44
C ARG A 76 -4.39 -32.77 -27.78
N PRO A 77 -3.31 -32.59 -28.55
CA PRO A 77 -2.41 -33.70 -28.91
C PRO A 77 -1.97 -34.54 -27.70
N ALA A 78 -1.75 -33.87 -26.55
CA ALA A 78 -1.47 -34.52 -25.27
C ALA A 78 -2.62 -35.41 -24.73
N GLU A 79 -3.88 -35.06 -24.93
CA GLU A 79 -5.03 -35.90 -24.51
C GLU A 79 -5.18 -37.13 -25.40
N ARG A 80 -4.92 -37.01 -26.70
CA ARG A 80 -4.89 -38.15 -27.63
C ARG A 80 -3.74 -39.11 -27.32
N GLU A 81 -2.55 -38.58 -27.06
CA GLU A 81 -1.41 -39.39 -26.62
C GLU A 81 -1.71 -40.09 -25.28
N TYR A 82 -2.40 -39.40 -24.36
CA TYR A 82 -2.84 -39.99 -23.11
C TYR A 82 -3.76 -41.19 -23.35
N GLU A 83 -4.76 -41.06 -24.22
CA GLU A 83 -5.70 -42.14 -24.52
C GLU A 83 -5.03 -43.38 -25.14
N ASN A 84 -3.97 -43.18 -25.91
CA ASN A 84 -3.18 -44.29 -26.46
C ASN A 84 -2.27 -44.95 -25.40
N LEU A 85 -1.68 -44.16 -24.50
CA LEU A 85 -0.71 -44.62 -23.52
C LEU A 85 -1.35 -45.19 -22.25
N ALA A 86 -2.48 -44.64 -21.80
CA ALA A 86 -3.14 -45.03 -20.55
C ALA A 86 -3.54 -46.52 -20.50
N PRO A 87 -4.05 -47.16 -21.56
CA PRO A 87 -4.36 -48.60 -21.55
C PRO A 87 -3.13 -49.50 -21.54
N GLN A 88 -1.98 -48.99 -21.99
CA GLN A 88 -0.71 -49.73 -22.06
C GLN A 88 0.08 -49.63 -20.74
N ALA A 89 -0.31 -48.71 -19.86
CA ALA A 89 0.33 -48.53 -18.57
C ALA A 89 0.02 -49.74 -17.66
N PRO A 90 1.03 -50.42 -17.09
CA PRO A 90 0.79 -51.51 -16.17
C PRO A 90 0.12 -50.99 -14.90
N ASP A 91 -0.82 -51.77 -14.36
CA ASP A 91 -1.55 -51.44 -13.12
C ASP A 91 -0.72 -51.76 -11.88
N THR A 92 0.51 -51.22 -11.83
CA THR A 92 1.43 -51.27 -10.70
C THR A 92 1.71 -49.84 -10.22
N VAL A 93 2.23 -49.70 -9.00
CA VAL A 93 2.57 -48.39 -8.43
C VAL A 93 3.52 -47.62 -9.35
N GLU A 94 4.57 -48.27 -9.86
CA GLU A 94 5.58 -47.65 -10.73
C GLU A 94 4.99 -47.26 -12.10
N GLY A 95 4.12 -48.10 -12.66
CA GLY A 95 3.44 -47.86 -13.93
C GLY A 95 2.52 -46.65 -13.85
N GLN A 96 1.67 -46.61 -12.83
CA GLN A 96 0.75 -45.50 -12.57
C GLN A 96 1.51 -44.21 -12.20
N TRP A 97 2.62 -44.30 -11.47
CA TRP A 97 3.48 -43.15 -11.13
C TRP A 97 4.15 -42.54 -12.36
N SER A 98 4.69 -43.37 -13.26
CA SER A 98 5.26 -42.93 -14.54
C SER A 98 4.23 -42.17 -15.37
N MET A 99 3.01 -42.70 -15.45
CA MET A 99 1.90 -42.07 -16.17
C MET A 99 1.49 -40.74 -15.51
N ALA A 100 1.44 -40.67 -14.18
CA ALA A 100 1.16 -39.45 -13.44
C ALA A 100 2.24 -38.36 -13.67
N GLN A 101 3.52 -38.74 -13.77
CA GLN A 101 4.62 -37.81 -14.10
C GLN A 101 4.57 -37.34 -15.55
N TRP A 102 4.21 -38.21 -16.48
CA TRP A 102 3.98 -37.81 -17.87
C TRP A 102 2.81 -36.82 -17.98
N CYS A 103 1.68 -37.10 -17.31
CA CYS A 103 0.54 -36.18 -17.25
C CYS A 103 0.92 -34.83 -16.63
N ARG A 104 1.80 -34.82 -15.61
CA ARG A 104 2.33 -33.57 -15.02
C ARG A 104 3.09 -32.74 -16.05
N ARG A 105 3.94 -33.36 -16.87
CA ARG A 105 4.73 -32.68 -17.91
C ARG A 105 3.82 -32.10 -19.00
N GLN A 106 2.77 -32.83 -19.38
CA GLN A 106 1.79 -32.42 -20.38
C GLN A 106 0.68 -31.49 -19.83
N GLN A 107 0.78 -31.07 -18.56
CA GLN A 107 -0.23 -30.23 -17.88
C GLN A 107 -1.65 -30.84 -17.84
N LEU A 108 -1.76 -32.17 -17.89
CA LEU A 108 -3.01 -32.92 -17.81
C LEU A 108 -3.43 -33.15 -16.36
N THR A 109 -3.95 -32.10 -15.71
CA THR A 109 -4.20 -32.09 -14.26
C THR A 109 -5.25 -33.10 -13.79
N ARG A 110 -6.28 -33.36 -14.60
CA ARG A 110 -7.39 -34.28 -14.25
C ARG A 110 -6.94 -35.73 -14.35
N GLN A 111 -6.33 -36.09 -15.47
CA GLN A 111 -5.77 -37.41 -15.76
C GLN A 111 -4.69 -37.78 -14.74
N ARG A 112 -3.80 -36.84 -14.43
CA ARG A 112 -2.80 -37.00 -13.37
C ARG A 112 -3.44 -37.40 -12.04
N LYS A 113 -4.54 -36.73 -11.63
CA LYS A 113 -5.23 -37.05 -10.38
C LYS A 113 -5.82 -38.46 -10.40
N THR A 114 -6.33 -38.94 -11.55
CA THR A 114 -6.83 -40.31 -11.69
C THR A 114 -5.75 -41.34 -11.42
N HIS A 115 -4.57 -41.20 -12.05
CA HIS A 115 -3.45 -42.12 -11.81
C HIS A 115 -2.94 -42.05 -10.37
N LEU A 116 -2.82 -40.85 -9.80
CA LEU A 116 -2.43 -40.70 -8.39
C LEU A 116 -3.46 -41.31 -7.43
N ALA A 117 -4.76 -41.25 -7.75
CA ALA A 117 -5.79 -41.90 -6.96
C ALA A 117 -5.68 -43.43 -7.06
N ARG A 118 -5.43 -43.97 -8.27
CA ARG A 118 -5.20 -45.41 -8.47
C ARG A 118 -3.98 -45.92 -7.69
N ILE A 119 -2.91 -45.13 -7.60
CA ILE A 119 -1.75 -45.47 -6.75
C ILE A 119 -2.15 -45.62 -5.29
N LEU A 120 -3.02 -44.75 -4.77
CA LEU A 120 -3.51 -44.85 -3.38
C LEU A 120 -4.46 -46.03 -3.15
N GLU A 121 -5.13 -46.54 -4.19
CA GLU A 121 -5.91 -47.78 -4.10
C GLU A 121 -5.00 -49.02 -4.01
N LEU A 122 -3.85 -49.01 -4.70
CA LEU A 122 -2.88 -50.10 -4.68
C LEU A 122 -1.97 -50.07 -3.43
N GLU A 123 -1.47 -48.88 -3.09
CA GLU A 123 -0.61 -48.64 -1.92
C GLU A 123 -1.15 -47.43 -1.13
N PRO A 124 -1.98 -47.68 -0.10
CA PRO A 124 -2.60 -46.60 0.67
C PRO A 124 -1.63 -45.63 1.32
N ASP A 125 -0.43 -46.07 1.71
CA ASP A 125 0.56 -45.24 2.42
C ASP A 125 1.62 -44.58 1.52
N HIS A 126 1.41 -44.58 0.20
CA HIS A 126 2.35 -43.99 -0.75
C HIS A 126 2.56 -42.47 -0.53
N PRO A 127 3.72 -42.00 -0.05
CA PRO A 127 3.89 -40.63 0.41
C PRO A 127 3.86 -39.61 -0.73
N GLU A 128 4.47 -39.95 -1.87
CA GLU A 128 4.61 -39.03 -3.01
C GLU A 128 3.29 -38.79 -3.74
N ALA A 129 2.45 -39.84 -3.88
CA ALA A 129 1.12 -39.74 -4.46
C ALA A 129 0.17 -38.89 -3.59
N ARG A 130 0.20 -39.08 -2.27
CA ARG A 130 -0.53 -38.25 -1.30
C ARG A 130 -0.07 -36.79 -1.35
N ALA A 131 1.24 -36.54 -1.33
CA ALA A 131 1.77 -35.19 -1.47
C ALA A 131 1.35 -34.53 -2.81
N ALA A 132 1.36 -35.29 -3.91
CA ALA A 132 0.95 -34.83 -5.24
C ALA A 132 -0.55 -34.52 -5.34
N LEU A 133 -1.39 -35.20 -4.56
CA LEU A 133 -2.83 -34.93 -4.42
C LEU A 133 -3.14 -33.80 -3.43
N GLY A 134 -2.14 -33.31 -2.71
CA GLY A 134 -2.26 -32.17 -1.78
C GLY A 134 -2.47 -32.57 -0.31
N TYR A 135 -2.24 -33.83 0.04
CA TYR A 135 -2.18 -34.26 1.43
C TYR A 135 -0.85 -33.87 2.08
N SER A 136 -0.88 -33.73 3.41
CA SER A 136 0.27 -33.52 4.26
C SER A 136 0.15 -34.45 5.46
N GLN A 137 1.27 -35.02 5.91
CA GLN A 137 1.30 -35.85 7.11
C GLN A 137 1.38 -34.93 8.33
N VAL A 138 0.40 -35.01 9.23
CA VAL A 138 0.36 -34.23 10.48
C VAL A 138 -0.06 -35.16 11.61
N GLY A 139 0.82 -35.36 12.61
CA GLY A 139 0.51 -36.22 13.76
C GLY A 139 0.35 -37.71 13.42
N GLY A 140 0.99 -38.19 12.35
CA GLY A 140 0.87 -39.59 11.89
C GLY A 140 -0.31 -39.84 10.95
N GLU A 141 -1.25 -38.90 10.83
CA GLU A 141 -2.39 -38.99 9.92
C GLU A 141 -2.18 -38.15 8.65
N TRP A 142 -2.76 -38.60 7.55
CA TRP A 142 -2.76 -37.87 6.29
C TRP A 142 -3.99 -36.97 6.19
N LYS A 143 -3.76 -35.65 6.16
CA LYS A 143 -4.83 -34.66 6.00
C LYS A 143 -4.65 -33.84 4.73
N VAL A 144 -5.74 -33.45 4.09
CA VAL A 144 -5.68 -32.51 2.94
C VAL A 144 -5.17 -31.16 3.46
N ARG A 145 -4.08 -30.65 2.87
CA ARG A 145 -3.37 -29.46 3.38
C ARG A 145 -4.27 -28.21 3.50
N VAL A 146 -5.27 -28.10 2.62
CA VAL A 146 -6.26 -27.01 2.60
C VAL A 146 -7.25 -27.16 3.75
N ASP A 147 -7.78 -28.37 3.96
CA ASP A 147 -8.79 -28.63 4.99
C ASP A 147 -8.17 -28.58 6.38
N TRP A 148 -6.97 -29.13 6.55
CA TRP A 148 -6.19 -28.98 7.78
C TRP A 148 -5.97 -27.50 8.13
N ARG A 149 -5.64 -26.64 7.17
CA ARG A 149 -5.51 -25.18 7.43
C ARG A 149 -6.83 -24.55 7.86
N LYS A 150 -7.94 -24.93 7.23
CA LYS A 150 -9.27 -24.46 7.63
C LYS A 150 -9.65 -24.93 9.04
N GLU A 151 -9.35 -26.18 9.39
CA GLU A 151 -9.51 -26.72 10.76
C GLU A 151 -8.72 -25.91 11.78
N GLN A 152 -7.52 -25.43 11.41
CA GLN A 152 -6.69 -24.54 12.25
C GLN A 152 -7.18 -23.07 12.24
N GLY A 153 -8.35 -22.76 11.65
CA GLY A 153 -8.93 -21.42 11.63
C GLY A 153 -8.34 -20.47 10.56
N TYR A 154 -7.60 -21.01 9.59
CA TYR A 154 -7.09 -20.21 8.48
C TYR A 154 -8.08 -20.12 7.32
N VAL A 155 -8.15 -18.93 6.73
CA VAL A 155 -8.92 -18.60 5.53
C VAL A 155 -7.97 -18.13 4.44
N TYR A 156 -8.27 -18.49 3.19
CA TYR A 156 -7.52 -18.03 2.04
C TYR A 156 -8.03 -16.64 1.62
N TYR A 157 -7.26 -15.60 1.90
CA TYR A 157 -7.62 -14.20 1.63
C TYR A 157 -6.44 -13.46 1.00
N LYS A 158 -6.69 -12.67 -0.06
CA LYS A 158 -5.67 -11.94 -0.83
C LYS A 158 -4.44 -12.79 -1.20
N ARG A 159 -4.71 -13.98 -1.76
CA ARG A 159 -3.69 -14.96 -2.22
C ARG A 159 -2.76 -15.50 -1.12
N ARG A 160 -3.13 -15.34 0.15
CA ARG A 160 -2.38 -15.86 1.30
C ARG A 160 -3.32 -16.55 2.28
N TRP A 161 -2.80 -17.51 3.02
CA TRP A 161 -3.50 -18.10 4.16
C TRP A 161 -3.32 -17.19 5.36
N ARG A 162 -4.41 -16.76 5.98
CA ARG A 162 -4.44 -15.87 7.13
C ARG A 162 -5.45 -16.40 8.14
N LEU A 163 -5.29 -16.02 9.40
CA LEU A 163 -6.29 -16.36 10.42
C LEU A 163 -7.60 -15.62 10.12
N ALA A 164 -8.75 -16.22 10.42
CA ALA A 164 -10.06 -15.59 10.19
C ALA A 164 -10.18 -14.21 10.87
N GLN A 165 -9.70 -14.08 12.10
CA GLN A 165 -9.67 -12.81 12.86
C GLN A 165 -8.82 -11.73 12.16
N GLU A 166 -7.68 -12.13 11.57
CA GLU A 166 -6.82 -11.21 10.83
C GLU A 166 -7.53 -10.71 9.56
N VAL A 167 -8.20 -11.61 8.83
CA VAL A 167 -8.98 -11.25 7.64
C VAL A 167 -10.10 -10.27 8.00
N GLU A 168 -10.81 -10.51 9.10
CA GLU A 168 -11.87 -9.63 9.58
C GLU A 168 -11.35 -8.23 9.92
N LEU A 169 -10.23 -8.13 10.65
CA LEU A 169 -9.59 -6.83 10.94
C LEU A 169 -9.17 -6.10 9.66
N MET A 170 -8.62 -6.81 8.67
CA MET A 170 -8.27 -6.23 7.38
C MET A 170 -9.51 -5.72 6.64
N GLN A 171 -10.58 -6.51 6.58
CA GLN A 171 -11.82 -6.11 5.93
C GLN A 171 -12.47 -4.90 6.61
N ARG A 172 -12.49 -4.86 7.95
CA ARG A 172 -12.95 -3.69 8.72
C ARG A 172 -12.13 -2.46 8.37
N ARG A 173 -10.80 -2.56 8.35
CA ARG A 173 -9.92 -1.46 7.96
C ARG A 173 -10.20 -0.97 6.54
N GLU A 174 -10.33 -1.89 5.58
CA GLU A 174 -10.63 -1.57 4.18
C GLU A 174 -12.00 -0.88 4.05
N SER A 175 -13.01 -1.33 4.80
CA SER A 175 -14.30 -0.65 4.84
C SER A 175 -14.22 0.75 5.43
N GLN A 176 -13.48 0.95 6.52
CA GLN A 176 -13.29 2.26 7.14
C GLN A 176 -12.54 3.22 6.20
N GLU A 177 -11.49 2.74 5.54
CA GLU A 177 -10.75 3.51 4.53
C GLU A 177 -11.64 3.88 3.34
N GLN A 178 -12.54 2.99 2.91
CA GLN A 178 -13.48 3.31 1.84
C GLN A 178 -14.50 4.35 2.27
N ILE A 179 -15.10 4.20 3.45
CA ILE A 179 -16.04 5.18 4.01
C ILE A 179 -15.36 6.55 4.15
N ALA A 180 -14.11 6.59 4.62
CA ALA A 180 -13.35 7.83 4.75
C ALA A 180 -13.04 8.48 3.39
N ARG A 181 -12.77 7.68 2.34
CA ARG A 181 -12.63 8.17 0.96
C ARG A 181 -13.95 8.73 0.43
N ASP A 182 -15.05 8.02 0.65
CA ASP A 182 -16.38 8.45 0.21
C ASP A 182 -16.77 9.78 0.88
N TRP A 183 -16.42 9.96 2.17
CA TRP A 183 -16.58 11.24 2.87
C TRP A 183 -15.74 12.36 2.26
N TYR A 184 -14.47 12.12 1.98
CA TYR A 184 -13.61 13.10 1.31
C TYR A 184 -14.21 13.53 -0.03
N ASP A 185 -14.60 12.58 -0.88
CA ASP A 185 -15.19 12.86 -2.19
C ASP A 185 -16.53 13.58 -2.08
N LEU A 186 -17.34 13.28 -1.07
CA LEU A 186 -18.60 13.99 -0.81
C LEU A 186 -18.34 15.45 -0.46
N ILE A 187 -17.48 15.73 0.52
CA ILE A 187 -17.21 17.09 0.99
C ILE A 187 -16.53 17.91 -0.11
N LEU A 188 -15.59 17.31 -0.85
CA LEU A 188 -14.93 17.96 -1.99
C LEU A 188 -15.93 18.39 -3.06
N ARG A 189 -16.83 17.49 -3.48
CA ARG A 189 -17.89 17.82 -4.45
C ARG A 189 -18.75 18.99 -3.98
N HIS A 190 -19.14 19.02 -2.71
CA HIS A 190 -19.90 20.13 -2.16
C HIS A 190 -19.10 21.45 -2.14
N ARG A 191 -17.80 21.37 -1.84
CA ARG A 191 -16.90 22.52 -1.86
C ARG A 191 -16.70 23.09 -3.27
N GLU A 192 -16.60 22.23 -4.28
CA GLU A 192 -16.48 22.62 -5.69
C GLU A 192 -17.78 23.24 -6.23
N ALA A 193 -18.94 22.78 -5.75
CA ALA A 193 -20.25 23.34 -6.09
C ALA A 193 -20.61 24.61 -5.28
N LEU A 194 -19.69 25.14 -4.47
CA LEU A 194 -19.94 26.28 -3.60
C LEU A 194 -20.12 27.57 -4.40
N THR A 195 -21.27 28.21 -4.22
CA THR A 195 -21.60 29.54 -4.73
C THR A 195 -22.13 30.41 -3.58
N PRO A 196 -22.19 31.74 -3.70
CA PRO A 196 -22.79 32.59 -2.67
C PRO A 196 -24.23 32.19 -2.31
N ALA A 197 -25.01 31.68 -3.27
CA ALA A 197 -26.38 31.21 -3.05
C ALA A 197 -26.43 29.88 -2.27
N THR A 198 -25.45 28.99 -2.46
CA THR A 198 -25.39 27.67 -1.81
C THR A 198 -24.58 27.67 -0.51
N ALA A 199 -23.96 28.79 -0.14
CA ALA A 199 -23.05 28.89 1.00
C ALA A 199 -23.67 28.49 2.35
N MET A 200 -24.91 28.91 2.61
CA MET A 200 -25.61 28.53 3.86
C MET A 200 -25.95 27.04 3.90
N ALA A 201 -26.37 26.47 2.77
CA ALA A 201 -26.65 25.04 2.68
C ALA A 201 -25.37 24.20 2.88
N PHE A 202 -24.26 24.61 2.24
CA PHE A 202 -22.96 23.98 2.43
C PHE A 202 -22.50 24.05 3.89
N ARG A 203 -22.62 25.23 4.52
CA ARG A 203 -22.30 25.40 5.95
C ARG A 203 -23.07 24.40 6.81
N ASN A 204 -24.39 24.32 6.64
CA ASN A 204 -25.21 23.42 7.44
C ASN A 204 -24.84 21.95 7.21
N GLN A 205 -24.64 21.54 5.96
CA GLN A 205 -24.24 20.17 5.63
C GLN A 205 -22.91 19.78 6.29
N VAL A 206 -21.91 20.65 6.23
CA VAL A 206 -20.60 20.39 6.85
C VAL A 206 -20.72 20.35 8.38
N LEU A 207 -21.51 21.25 8.98
CA LEU A 207 -21.72 21.29 10.43
C LEU A 207 -22.59 20.15 10.96
N GLU A 208 -23.31 19.42 10.12
CA GLU A 208 -24.08 18.23 10.49
C GLU A 208 -23.24 16.94 10.49
N ILE A 209 -22.00 16.97 9.96
CA ILE A 209 -21.13 15.79 9.93
C ILE A 209 -20.77 15.38 11.36
N ARG A 210 -21.10 14.13 11.73
CA ARG A 210 -20.76 13.51 13.03
C ARG A 210 -19.97 12.22 12.89
N ASP A 211 -19.79 11.70 11.68
CA ASP A 211 -19.10 10.42 11.44
C ASP A 211 -17.58 10.57 11.66
N PRO A 212 -16.97 9.81 12.59
CA PRO A 212 -15.53 9.83 12.81
C PRO A 212 -14.69 9.48 11.57
N ASN A 213 -15.23 8.72 10.61
CA ASN A 213 -14.53 8.38 9.38
C ASN A 213 -14.34 9.62 8.46
N ALA A 214 -15.10 10.70 8.68
CA ALA A 214 -14.95 11.94 7.92
C ALA A 214 -13.73 12.77 8.34
N VAL A 215 -13.12 12.48 9.50
CA VAL A 215 -12.00 13.28 10.07
C VAL A 215 -10.84 13.41 9.08
N MET A 216 -10.40 12.30 8.48
CA MET A 216 -9.28 12.32 7.54
C MET A 216 -9.60 13.17 6.30
N GLY A 217 -10.84 13.06 5.79
CA GLY A 217 -11.30 13.83 4.64
C GLY A 217 -11.35 15.33 4.93
N LEU A 218 -12.00 15.71 6.03
CA LEU A 218 -12.08 17.09 6.51
C LEU A 218 -10.69 17.71 6.73
N THR A 219 -9.78 16.97 7.38
CA THR A 219 -8.41 17.45 7.65
C THR A 219 -7.64 17.69 6.35
N SER A 220 -7.75 16.75 5.40
CA SER A 220 -7.05 16.86 4.11
C SER A 220 -7.56 18.05 3.30
N LEU A 221 -8.87 18.28 3.29
CA LEU A 221 -9.48 19.43 2.61
C LEU A 221 -9.14 20.75 3.30
N LEU A 222 -9.16 20.79 4.63
CA LEU A 222 -8.78 21.97 5.41
C LEU A 222 -7.34 22.41 5.08
N MET A 223 -6.39 21.48 5.07
CA MET A 223 -4.98 21.79 4.76
C MET A 223 -4.77 22.32 3.34
N GLN A 224 -5.69 22.02 2.40
CA GLN A 224 -5.64 22.47 1.01
C GLN A 224 -6.49 23.72 0.75
N GLU A 225 -7.38 24.07 1.68
CA GLU A 225 -8.34 25.16 1.50
C GLU A 225 -7.66 26.53 1.53
N PRO A 226 -7.87 27.41 0.54
CA PRO A 226 -7.37 28.77 0.61
C PRO A 226 -8.26 29.73 1.42
N ASP A 227 -9.58 29.51 1.46
CA ASP A 227 -10.50 30.42 2.14
C ASP A 227 -10.54 30.16 3.66
N ARG A 228 -10.04 31.14 4.44
CA ARG A 228 -10.05 31.11 5.91
C ARG A 228 -11.43 30.84 6.49
N ARG A 229 -12.51 31.37 5.90
CA ARG A 229 -13.87 31.16 6.40
C ARG A 229 -14.29 29.70 6.29
N VAL A 230 -13.87 29.03 5.21
CA VAL A 230 -14.13 27.61 4.99
C VAL A 230 -13.22 26.75 5.89
N LYS A 231 -11.97 27.17 6.15
CA LYS A 231 -11.12 26.50 7.16
C LYS A 231 -11.76 26.50 8.54
N TYR A 232 -12.31 27.63 8.97
CA TYR A 232 -12.99 27.73 10.28
C TYR A 232 -14.21 26.81 10.34
N LEU A 233 -14.97 26.73 9.24
CA LEU A 233 -16.08 25.80 9.11
C LEU A 233 -15.63 24.33 9.25
N TYR A 234 -14.52 23.94 8.62
CA TYR A 234 -13.98 22.58 8.78
C TYR A 234 -13.43 22.32 10.19
N LEU A 235 -12.79 23.30 10.84
CA LEU A 235 -12.40 23.19 12.25
C LEU A 235 -13.61 22.97 13.15
N GLU A 236 -14.69 23.73 12.94
CA GLU A 236 -15.95 23.61 13.67
C GLU A 236 -16.58 22.22 13.47
N ALA A 237 -16.54 21.67 12.26
CA ALA A 237 -16.99 20.31 11.98
C ALA A 237 -16.12 19.24 12.70
N LEU A 238 -14.79 19.39 12.69
CA LEU A 238 -13.87 18.50 13.42
C LEU A 238 -14.12 18.54 14.94
N ARG A 239 -14.37 19.73 15.49
CA ARG A 239 -14.77 19.91 16.89
C ARG A 239 -16.09 19.21 17.18
N ASN A 240 -17.09 19.32 16.30
CA ASN A 240 -18.40 18.70 16.48
C ASN A 240 -18.38 17.17 16.38
N ILE A 241 -17.44 16.58 15.64
CA ILE A 241 -17.20 15.12 15.66
C ILE A 241 -16.70 14.66 17.04
N ASN A 242 -15.93 15.51 17.73
CA ASN A 242 -15.47 15.34 19.11
C ASN A 242 -14.89 13.94 19.43
N THR A 243 -13.89 13.52 18.66
CA THR A 243 -13.14 12.27 18.92
C THR A 243 -11.66 12.59 19.14
N PRO A 244 -10.89 11.69 19.79
CA PRO A 244 -9.44 11.87 19.89
C PRO A 244 -8.77 12.06 18.53
N ALA A 245 -9.27 11.37 17.49
CA ALA A 245 -8.80 11.52 16.12
C ALA A 245 -9.05 12.93 15.56
N SER A 246 -10.23 13.54 15.82
CA SER A 246 -10.53 14.89 15.35
C SER A 246 -9.75 15.95 16.12
N ALA A 247 -9.53 15.77 17.42
CA ALA A 247 -8.66 16.65 18.21
C ALA A 247 -7.20 16.60 17.71
N LEU A 248 -6.65 15.40 17.48
CA LEU A 248 -5.30 15.25 16.92
C LEU A 248 -5.19 15.84 15.51
N ALA A 249 -6.23 15.74 14.68
CA ALA A 249 -6.28 16.40 13.38
C ALA A 249 -6.19 17.93 13.52
N MET A 250 -6.93 18.54 14.46
CA MET A 250 -6.84 19.98 14.72
C MET A 250 -5.45 20.39 15.23
N VAL A 251 -4.79 19.55 16.05
CA VAL A 251 -3.39 19.79 16.44
C VAL A 251 -2.48 19.82 15.21
N VAL A 252 -2.61 18.83 14.31
CA VAL A 252 -1.86 18.80 13.05
C VAL A 252 -2.09 20.06 12.24
N VAL A 253 -3.33 20.51 12.08
CA VAL A 253 -3.66 21.76 11.38
C VAL A 253 -2.98 22.96 12.05
N SER A 254 -3.15 23.11 13.37
CA SER A 254 -2.58 24.23 14.13
C SER A 254 -1.05 24.32 13.93
N LEU A 255 -0.35 23.19 13.91
CA LEU A 255 1.10 23.17 13.77
C LEU A 255 1.59 23.47 12.34
N ASN A 256 0.78 23.22 11.31
CA ASN A 256 1.25 23.24 9.92
C ASN A 256 0.58 24.29 9.03
N ASP A 257 -0.57 24.86 9.42
CA ASP A 257 -1.26 25.84 8.59
C ASP A 257 -0.40 27.12 8.42
N PRO A 258 -0.21 27.64 7.20
CA PRO A 258 0.56 28.88 7.00
C PRO A 258 -0.10 30.10 7.63
N ASP A 259 -1.42 30.09 7.81
CA ASP A 259 -2.18 31.19 8.38
C ASP A 259 -2.18 31.13 9.92
N ILE A 260 -1.62 32.16 10.55
CA ILE A 260 -1.50 32.24 12.02
C ILE A 260 -2.88 32.34 12.70
N GLU A 261 -3.87 32.93 12.03
CA GLU A 261 -5.22 33.04 12.56
C GLU A 261 -5.89 31.65 12.68
N VAL A 262 -5.62 30.77 11.73
CA VAL A 262 -6.09 29.37 11.76
C VAL A 262 -5.42 28.60 12.90
N PHE A 263 -4.15 28.89 13.19
CA PHE A 263 -3.48 28.33 14.38
C PHE A 263 -4.18 28.76 15.68
N HIS A 264 -4.47 30.05 15.85
CA HIS A 264 -5.12 30.56 17.06
C HIS A 264 -6.55 30.03 17.21
N GLU A 265 -7.31 29.97 16.12
CA GLU A 265 -8.67 29.41 16.12
C GLU A 265 -8.67 27.92 16.50
N ALA A 266 -7.80 27.12 15.87
CA ALA A 266 -7.69 25.69 16.19
C ALA A 266 -7.29 25.47 17.66
N LEU A 267 -6.36 26.28 18.19
CA LEU A 267 -5.92 26.20 19.58
C LEU A 267 -7.01 26.64 20.55
N ALA A 268 -7.76 27.71 20.24
CA ALA A 268 -8.88 28.17 21.07
C ALA A 268 -9.94 27.07 21.20
N GLN A 269 -10.31 26.43 20.08
CA GLN A 269 -11.24 25.31 20.09
C GLN A 269 -10.66 24.10 20.86
N LEU A 270 -9.39 23.75 20.66
CA LEU A 270 -8.74 22.65 21.38
C LEU A 270 -8.67 22.88 22.90
N ALA A 271 -8.52 24.13 23.36
CA ALA A 271 -8.50 24.45 24.78
C ALA A 271 -9.87 24.22 25.47
N GLU A 272 -10.95 24.19 24.71
CA GLU A 272 -12.29 23.86 25.22
C GLU A 272 -12.56 22.35 25.24
N ILE A 273 -11.76 21.55 24.53
CA ILE A 273 -11.98 20.11 24.41
C ILE A 273 -11.04 19.36 25.36
N ASP A 274 -11.62 18.62 26.29
CA ASP A 274 -10.88 17.82 27.29
C ASP A 274 -10.42 16.47 26.71
N HIS A 275 -9.45 16.49 25.80
CA HIS A 275 -8.77 15.28 25.29
C HIS A 275 -7.32 15.23 25.79
N ALA A 276 -7.00 14.21 26.57
CA ALA A 276 -5.68 14.04 27.20
C ALA A 276 -4.52 13.94 26.18
N GLU A 277 -4.80 13.49 24.96
CA GLU A 277 -3.83 13.29 23.89
C GLU A 277 -3.32 14.60 23.28
N VAL A 278 -4.05 15.71 23.43
CA VAL A 278 -3.71 17.00 22.81
C VAL A 278 -2.39 17.55 23.35
N ALA A 279 -2.22 17.54 24.68
CA ALA A 279 -0.99 18.00 25.32
C ALA A 279 0.22 17.15 24.87
N ALA A 280 0.06 15.82 24.80
CA ALA A 280 1.12 14.93 24.34
C ALA A 280 1.50 15.20 22.86
N ALA A 281 0.53 15.50 22.00
CA ALA A 281 0.79 15.84 20.61
C ALA A 281 1.58 17.16 20.46
N TYR A 282 1.26 18.20 21.26
CA TYR A 282 2.05 19.42 21.28
C TYR A 282 3.46 19.23 21.86
N GLN A 283 3.62 18.37 22.88
CA GLN A 283 4.94 17.98 23.40
C GLN A 283 5.81 17.34 22.31
N GLN A 284 5.26 16.43 21.50
CA GLN A 284 6.00 15.87 20.35
C GLN A 284 6.40 16.96 19.34
N GLY A 285 5.58 18.00 19.18
CA GLY A 285 5.90 19.13 18.31
C GLY A 285 7.10 19.98 18.77
N LEU A 286 7.46 19.96 20.05
CA LEU A 286 8.67 20.62 20.56
C LEU A 286 9.97 19.99 20.03
N GLN A 287 9.92 18.72 19.61
CA GLN A 287 11.05 17.97 19.05
C GLN A 287 11.12 18.09 17.52
N ASN A 288 10.34 18.99 16.92
CA ASN A 288 10.27 19.10 15.47
C ASN A 288 11.52 19.76 14.86
N LYS A 289 11.88 19.35 13.64
CA LYS A 289 12.98 19.96 12.89
C LYS A 289 12.67 21.38 12.40
N ASN A 290 11.40 21.76 12.34
CA ASN A 290 10.94 23.09 11.97
C ASN A 290 10.72 23.94 13.23
N ASN A 291 11.50 25.02 13.36
CA ASN A 291 11.45 25.92 14.51
C ASN A 291 10.09 26.63 14.68
N VAL A 292 9.35 26.85 13.58
CA VAL A 292 7.98 27.41 13.65
C VAL A 292 7.06 26.47 14.42
N ARG A 293 7.17 25.16 14.18
CA ARG A 293 6.39 24.14 14.89
C ARG A 293 6.76 24.08 16.37
N VAL A 294 8.04 24.18 16.69
CA VAL A 294 8.53 24.23 18.08
C VAL A 294 7.92 25.42 18.83
N ASN A 295 7.95 26.62 18.24
CA ASN A 295 7.38 27.82 18.86
C ASN A 295 5.85 27.73 18.98
N ARG A 296 5.14 27.25 17.96
CA ARG A 296 3.69 27.01 18.03
C ARG A 296 3.32 26.00 19.12
N SER A 297 4.09 24.92 19.26
CA SER A 297 3.94 23.99 20.38
C SER A 297 4.18 24.66 21.73
N GLY A 298 5.16 25.56 21.83
CA GLY A 298 5.39 26.39 23.02
C GLY A 298 4.14 27.20 23.41
N ILE A 299 3.59 27.96 22.46
CA ILE A 299 2.34 28.74 22.68
C ILE A 299 1.22 27.82 23.17
N ALA A 300 0.99 26.71 22.47
CA ALA A 300 -0.10 25.80 22.77
C ALA A 300 0.01 25.19 24.17
N LEU A 301 1.19 24.69 24.56
CA LEU A 301 1.42 24.12 25.89
C LEU A 301 1.33 25.19 26.99
N GLY A 302 1.79 26.41 26.71
CA GLY A 302 1.62 27.54 27.63
C GLY A 302 0.16 27.93 27.87
N GLN A 303 -0.72 27.71 26.88
CA GLN A 303 -2.15 27.98 26.99
C GLN A 303 -2.94 26.82 27.62
N LEU A 304 -2.68 25.58 27.20
CA LEU A 304 -3.33 24.38 27.72
C LEU A 304 -2.94 24.11 29.18
N GLY A 305 -1.72 24.49 29.56
CA GLY A 305 -1.21 24.32 30.91
C GLY A 305 -0.85 22.87 31.26
N GLY A 306 -0.57 22.65 32.54
CA GLY A 306 -0.15 21.35 33.09
C GLY A 306 1.31 21.36 33.53
N SER A 307 1.56 20.99 34.79
CA SER A 307 2.90 20.97 35.38
C SER A 307 3.87 20.03 34.66
N GLN A 308 3.35 18.97 34.02
CA GLN A 308 4.12 17.97 33.26
C GLN A 308 4.70 18.50 31.94
N THR A 309 4.37 19.75 31.55
CA THR A 309 4.87 20.36 30.31
C THR A 309 6.16 21.16 30.50
N ILE A 310 6.51 21.51 31.74
CA ILE A 310 7.66 22.38 32.05
C ILE A 310 8.97 21.74 31.59
N GLU A 311 9.20 20.46 31.88
CA GLU A 311 10.45 19.77 31.53
C GLU A 311 10.67 19.69 30.00
N PRO A 312 9.69 19.24 29.19
CA PRO A 312 9.79 19.33 27.73
C PRO A 312 10.04 20.74 27.19
N LEU A 313 9.43 21.76 27.79
CA LEU A 313 9.64 23.17 27.38
C LEU A 313 11.07 23.63 27.70
N ILE A 314 11.64 23.23 28.84
CA ILE A 314 13.04 23.55 29.18
C ILE A 314 14.00 22.97 28.13
N GLU A 315 13.79 21.72 27.73
CA GLU A 315 14.60 21.07 26.69
C GLU A 315 14.49 21.77 25.33
N ALA A 316 13.31 22.33 25.02
CA ALA A 316 13.03 23.01 23.77
C ALA A 316 13.39 24.51 23.76
N LEU A 317 13.89 25.10 24.86
CA LEU A 317 14.29 26.51 24.92
C LEU A 317 15.30 26.92 23.84
N VAL A 318 16.26 26.03 23.57
CA VAL A 318 17.28 26.20 22.54
C VAL A 318 17.37 24.90 21.74
N THR A 319 16.96 24.95 20.47
CA THR A 319 17.02 23.82 19.54
C THR A 319 18.22 23.96 18.63
N THR A 320 18.77 22.83 18.15
CA THR A 320 19.86 22.83 17.16
C THR A 320 19.31 22.33 15.83
N HIS A 321 19.36 23.18 14.81
CA HIS A 321 18.89 22.86 13.47
C HIS A 321 20.06 22.88 12.49
N VAL A 322 19.96 22.06 11.45
CA VAL A 322 20.99 21.93 10.44
C VAL A 322 20.56 22.71 9.21
N LEU A 323 21.29 23.79 8.89
CA LEU A 323 21.10 24.52 7.64
C LEU A 323 21.96 23.89 6.54
N VAL A 324 21.33 23.52 5.44
CA VAL A 324 22.01 23.05 4.22
C VAL A 324 22.08 24.23 3.25
N LEU A 325 23.25 24.85 3.14
CA LEU A 325 23.47 25.89 2.14
C LEU A 325 23.78 25.22 0.80
N LYS A 326 22.88 25.39 -0.19
CA LYS A 326 23.22 25.11 -1.58
C LYS A 326 24.15 26.22 -2.08
N PRO A 327 25.24 25.90 -2.79
CA PRO A 327 26.11 26.95 -3.30
C PRO A 327 25.41 27.74 -4.41
N PRO A 328 25.89 28.96 -4.73
CA PRO A 328 25.30 29.77 -5.79
C PRO A 328 25.33 28.97 -7.10
N SER A 329 24.17 28.80 -7.74
CA SER A 329 24.10 28.28 -9.11
C SER A 329 24.43 29.43 -10.05
N ASP A 330 25.52 29.29 -10.81
CA ASP A 330 25.86 30.23 -11.87
C ASP A 330 24.72 30.30 -12.89
N GLY A 331 24.02 31.44 -12.89
CA GLY A 331 23.21 31.96 -13.99
C GLY A 331 22.07 31.09 -14.50
N SER A 332 20.90 31.14 -13.85
CA SER A 332 19.58 31.31 -14.51
C SER A 332 18.43 31.16 -13.50
N ASP A 333 17.36 31.88 -13.80
CA ASP A 333 16.21 32.26 -12.97
C ASP A 333 15.45 31.13 -12.24
N ASP A 334 14.90 31.49 -11.07
CA ASP A 334 13.55 31.19 -10.57
C ASP A 334 12.99 29.76 -10.73
N GLY A 335 13.80 28.73 -10.43
CA GLY A 335 13.34 27.35 -10.36
C GLY A 335 13.36 26.75 -8.94
N VAL A 336 12.30 26.92 -8.15
CA VAL A 336 12.10 26.10 -6.94
C VAL A 336 11.66 24.71 -7.37
N THR A 337 12.59 23.77 -7.55
CA THR A 337 12.24 22.35 -7.65
C THR A 337 12.15 21.75 -6.24
N THR A 338 10.92 21.55 -5.75
CA THR A 338 10.63 20.71 -4.59
C THR A 338 10.77 19.24 -5.02
N LEU A 339 11.82 18.58 -4.55
CA LEU A 339 11.99 17.14 -4.74
C LEU A 339 11.04 16.40 -3.79
N PHE A 340 9.94 15.88 -4.33
CA PHE A 340 9.02 15.01 -3.60
C PHE A 340 9.61 13.60 -3.50
N THR A 341 9.90 13.13 -2.29
CA THR A 341 10.12 11.69 -2.02
C THR A 341 8.85 11.11 -1.40
N ASN A 342 8.03 10.45 -2.23
CA ASN A 342 6.94 9.61 -1.78
C ASN A 342 7.45 8.18 -1.49
N GLY A 343 7.31 7.75 -0.23
CA GLY A 343 6.92 6.39 0.16
C GLY A 343 7.86 5.20 -0.08
N PRO A 344 7.64 4.07 0.63
CA PRO A 344 8.70 3.13 1.01
C PRO A 344 8.74 1.87 0.14
N THR A 345 9.95 1.40 -0.19
CA THR A 345 10.18 0.00 -0.57
C THR A 345 11.48 -0.53 0.04
N ASN A 346 11.31 -1.64 0.75
CA ASN A 346 12.34 -2.48 1.34
C ASN A 346 13.49 -2.81 0.38
N GLY A 347 14.72 -2.79 0.88
CA GLY A 347 15.82 -3.50 0.24
C GLY A 347 17.20 -3.11 0.73
N LEU A 348 17.72 -3.91 1.66
CA LEU A 348 19.13 -4.13 2.01
C LEU A 348 20.10 -2.93 2.01
N CYS A 349 20.66 -2.71 3.21
CA CYS A 349 22.00 -2.19 3.41
C CYS A 349 22.99 -2.81 2.41
N GLN A 350 23.48 -2.01 1.47
CA GLN A 350 24.72 -2.30 0.75
C GLN A 350 25.62 -1.07 0.86
N THR A 351 26.80 -1.36 1.39
CA THR A 351 27.95 -0.47 1.55
C THR A 351 28.29 0.29 0.27
N PRO A 352 28.76 1.54 0.33
CA PRO A 352 29.16 2.28 -0.86
C PRO A 352 30.54 1.80 -1.33
N THR A 353 30.55 0.84 -2.25
CA THR A 353 31.73 0.52 -3.06
C THR A 353 31.87 1.59 -4.15
N LYS A 354 33.05 2.22 -4.15
CA LYS A 354 33.56 3.16 -5.15
C LYS A 354 33.24 2.71 -6.58
N ASN A 355 32.67 3.61 -7.39
CA ASN A 355 33.11 3.95 -8.75
C ASN A 355 32.05 4.82 -9.45
N PHE A 356 32.22 6.14 -9.38
CA PHE A 356 31.75 7.05 -10.42
C PHE A 356 32.79 8.16 -10.56
N ALA A 357 33.68 8.00 -11.53
CA ALA A 357 34.63 9.01 -11.96
C ALA A 357 34.03 9.75 -13.14
N GLY A 358 33.60 10.99 -12.90
CA GLY A 358 33.12 11.94 -13.90
C GLY A 358 33.13 13.33 -13.27
N MET A 359 33.89 14.24 -13.88
CA MET A 359 34.28 15.54 -13.35
C MET A 359 33.11 16.51 -13.14
N THR A 360 32.94 17.05 -11.93
CA THR A 360 32.70 18.49 -11.69
C THR A 360 33.12 18.81 -10.26
N ALA A 361 34.25 19.51 -10.12
CA ALA A 361 34.69 20.08 -8.87
C ALA A 361 33.86 21.34 -8.58
N GLY A 362 33.36 21.45 -7.36
CA GLY A 362 32.73 22.67 -6.84
C GLY A 362 31.21 22.61 -6.75
N ASN A 363 30.69 21.91 -5.73
CA ASN A 363 29.48 22.32 -4.99
C ASN A 363 29.18 21.35 -3.85
N GLN A 364 30.09 21.28 -2.87
CA GLN A 364 29.80 20.55 -1.64
C GLN A 364 28.78 21.35 -0.80
N THR A 365 27.60 20.77 -0.57
CA THR A 365 26.59 21.31 0.34
C THR A 365 27.20 21.50 1.73
N LYS A 366 27.22 22.74 2.21
CA LYS A 366 27.75 23.05 3.54
C LYS A 366 26.64 22.88 4.58
N ILE A 367 26.87 21.99 5.53
CA ILE A 367 25.96 21.66 6.63
C ILE A 367 26.42 22.46 7.86
N ILE A 368 25.63 23.43 8.32
CA ILE A 368 25.98 24.27 9.48
C ILE A 368 24.96 24.01 10.60
N PRO A 369 25.37 23.51 11.78
CA PRO A 369 24.50 23.46 12.94
C PRO A 369 24.29 24.89 13.47
N GLN A 370 23.04 25.34 13.46
CA GLN A 370 22.60 26.61 14.01
C GLN A 370 21.81 26.35 15.28
N ARG A 371 22.25 26.96 16.39
CA ARG A 371 21.43 27.03 17.61
C ARG A 371 20.39 28.12 17.42
N VAL A 372 19.14 27.77 17.66
CA VAL A 372 18.00 28.67 17.54
C VAL A 372 17.31 28.76 18.89
N ALA A 373 17.15 29.99 19.37
CA ALA A 373 16.40 30.28 20.59
C ALA A 373 14.90 30.32 20.28
N ASN A 374 14.08 29.75 21.16
CA ASN A 374 12.63 29.64 20.96
C ASN A 374 11.88 30.61 21.88
N PRO A 375 11.55 31.82 21.41
CA PRO A 375 10.94 32.85 22.23
C PRO A 375 9.57 32.44 22.80
N GLU A 376 8.77 31.72 22.02
CA GLU A 376 7.44 31.30 22.47
C GLU A 376 7.50 30.19 23.53
N VAL A 377 8.54 29.36 23.47
CA VAL A 377 8.83 28.35 24.51
C VAL A 377 9.24 29.05 25.81
N LEU A 378 10.06 30.09 25.73
CA LEU A 378 10.40 30.92 26.89
C LEU A 378 9.16 31.60 27.47
N ALA A 379 8.31 32.20 26.63
CA ALA A 379 7.07 32.83 27.07
C ALA A 379 6.15 31.83 27.81
N ALA A 380 6.04 30.60 27.29
CA ALA A 380 5.31 29.53 27.95
C ALA A 380 5.89 29.17 29.32
N LEU A 381 7.22 29.05 29.44
CA LEU A 381 7.88 28.77 30.73
C LEU A 381 7.67 29.89 31.76
N VAL A 382 7.79 31.16 31.33
CA VAL A 382 7.55 32.31 32.21
C VAL A 382 6.10 32.28 32.72
N ARG A 383 5.14 31.98 31.83
CA ARG A 383 3.72 31.87 32.19
C ARG A 383 3.47 30.73 33.18
N LEU A 384 3.98 29.53 32.90
CA LEU A 384 3.74 28.33 33.70
C LEU A 384 4.49 28.31 35.03
N SER A 385 5.60 29.03 35.13
CA SER A 385 6.37 29.17 36.38
C SER A 385 5.79 30.21 37.35
N GLY A 386 4.75 30.94 36.96
CA GLY A 386 4.23 32.05 37.78
C GLY A 386 5.09 33.32 37.70
N GLY A 387 5.84 33.50 36.60
CA GLY A 387 6.56 34.74 36.31
C GLY A 387 8.07 34.70 36.50
N TYR A 388 8.67 33.55 36.85
CA TYR A 388 10.13 33.42 36.86
C TYR A 388 10.69 33.53 35.44
N ASN A 389 11.87 34.13 35.29
CA ASN A 389 12.51 34.28 33.99
C ASN A 389 14.02 34.11 34.13
N PHE A 390 14.54 32.99 33.63
CA PHE A 390 15.97 32.70 33.56
C PHE A 390 16.52 32.84 32.13
N GLY A 391 15.77 33.50 31.25
CA GLY A 391 16.09 33.59 29.82
C GLY A 391 16.21 32.21 29.19
N TYR A 392 17.20 32.04 28.30
CA TYR A 392 17.45 30.79 27.58
C TYR A 392 18.42 29.84 28.32
N ASP A 393 18.70 30.07 29.62
CA ASP A 393 19.56 29.21 30.42
C ASP A 393 18.80 27.95 30.90
N GLN A 394 18.95 26.87 30.14
CA GLN A 394 18.33 25.58 30.45
C GLN A 394 18.77 25.02 31.81
N HIS A 395 19.99 25.29 32.27
CA HIS A 395 20.49 24.77 33.55
C HIS A 395 19.83 25.49 34.73
N ALA A 396 19.72 26.81 34.66
CA ALA A 396 19.02 27.61 35.66
C ALA A 396 17.55 27.19 35.80
N TRP A 397 16.87 26.94 34.66
CA TRP A 397 15.50 26.44 34.64
C TRP A 397 15.36 25.05 35.30
N ARG A 398 16.26 24.10 35.03
CA ARG A 398 16.23 22.76 35.68
C ARG A 398 16.44 22.85 37.19
N THR A 399 17.42 23.65 37.62
CA THR A 399 17.72 23.86 39.04
C THR A 399 16.50 24.44 39.77
N TRP A 400 15.83 25.41 39.17
CA TRP A 400 14.58 25.97 39.71
C TRP A 400 13.47 24.92 39.79
N GLN A 401 13.27 24.12 38.74
CA GLN A 401 12.22 23.10 38.71
C GLN A 401 12.44 22.02 39.78
N GLU A 402 13.68 21.59 39.99
CA GLU A 402 14.05 20.64 41.05
C GLU A 402 13.74 21.21 42.45
N ALA A 403 14.11 22.46 42.71
CA ALA A 403 13.79 23.14 43.97
C ALA A 403 12.27 23.26 44.19
N GLU A 404 11.50 23.53 43.15
CA GLU A 404 10.04 23.65 43.24
C GLU A 404 9.37 22.30 43.48
N LYS A 405 9.84 21.23 42.81
CA LYS A 405 9.41 19.84 43.07
C LYS A 405 9.64 19.46 44.54
N GLN A 406 10.80 19.82 45.11
CA GLN A 406 11.10 19.58 46.53
C GLN A 406 10.20 20.37 47.48
N ARG A 407 9.91 21.65 47.18
CA ARG A 407 8.98 22.47 47.97
C ARG A 407 7.57 21.89 47.98
N HIS A 408 7.05 21.48 46.83
CA HIS A 408 5.74 20.84 46.74
C HIS A 408 5.70 19.51 47.50
N ALA A 409 6.74 18.68 47.40
CA ALA A 409 6.83 17.43 48.15
C ALA A 409 6.82 17.68 49.67
N ALA A 410 7.59 18.66 50.14
CA ALA A 410 7.62 19.04 51.55
C ALA A 410 6.25 19.54 52.05
N GLN A 411 5.58 20.42 51.28
CA GLN A 411 4.24 20.91 51.61
C GLN A 411 3.16 19.81 51.63
N THR A 412 3.28 18.82 50.76
CA THR A 412 2.35 17.69 50.69
C THR A 412 2.55 16.74 51.87
N SER A 413 3.78 16.54 52.33
CA SER A 413 4.10 15.73 53.53
C SER A 413 3.67 16.37 54.87
N LEU A 414 3.34 17.66 54.87
CA LEU A 414 2.94 18.43 56.06
C LEU A 414 1.41 18.59 56.19
N ARG A 415 0.60 18.08 55.26
CA ARG A 415 -0.86 18.05 55.38
C ARG A 415 -1.30 16.71 56.01
N PRO A 416 -1.92 16.70 57.20
CA PRO A 416 -2.38 15.49 57.89
C PRO A 416 -3.55 14.79 57.19
#